data_AF-A0A962K1V9-F1
#
_entry.id   AF-A0A962K1V9-F1
#
_cell.length_a   1.000
_cell.length_b   1.000
_cell.length_c   1.000
_cell.angle_alpha   90.00
_cell.angle_beta   90.00
_cell.angle_gamma   90.00
#
_symmetry.space_group_name_H-M   'P 1'
#
loop_
_entity.id
_entity.type
_entity.pdbx_description
1 polymer ?
#
loop_
_entity_poly.entity_id
_entity_poly.type
_entity_poly.pdbx_seq_one_letter_code
_entity_poly.pdbx_strand_id
1 'polypeptide(L)' 'MGALRKGENVTSSQLRSDRFFQLHHFWFFATREGAAVGPFDSKNCAEKAVKDYIEFAEKADPQALEFFTPGTRYAG' A
#
# COMPACT_ATOMS: atom_id res chain seq x y z
N MET A 1 -19.77 43.99 0.60
CA MET A 1 -19.30 43.16 -0.53
C MET A 1 -18.20 42.25 -0.01
N GLY A 2 -18.57 41.03 0.42
CA GLY A 2 -17.63 40.02 0.93
C GLY A 2 -17.39 38.97 -0.15
N ALA A 3 -16.12 38.75 -0.46
CA ALA A 3 -15.65 38.00 -1.63
C ALA A 3 -16.09 36.52 -1.65
N LEU A 4 -16.40 36.08 -2.86
CA LEU A 4 -16.75 34.72 -3.25
C LEU A 4 -15.63 33.73 -2.89
N ARG A 5 -15.89 32.76 -2.01
CA ARG A 5 -15.10 31.50 -1.97
C ARG A 5 -15.49 30.64 -3.17
N LYS A 6 -15.02 31.03 -4.35
CA LYS A 6 -15.03 30.24 -5.57
C LYS A 6 -13.66 29.57 -5.65
N GLY A 7 -13.58 28.25 -5.46
CA GLY A 7 -12.36 27.53 -5.86
C GLY A 7 -11.93 26.28 -5.12
N GLU A 8 -12.66 25.74 -4.13
CA GLU A 8 -12.30 24.41 -3.61
C GLU A 8 -12.92 23.31 -4.49
N ASN A 9 -12.52 23.29 -5.76
CA ASN A 9 -12.48 22.07 -6.55
C ASN A 9 -11.04 21.55 -6.47
N VAL A 10 -10.68 21.03 -5.30
CA VAL A 10 -9.59 20.06 -5.21
C VAL A 10 -10.26 18.72 -4.95
N THR A 11 -10.90 18.18 -5.99
CA THR A 11 -11.01 16.73 -6.15
C THR A 11 -9.64 16.16 -6.56
N SER A 12 -8.58 16.66 -5.93
CA SER A 12 -7.30 15.97 -5.82
C SER A 12 -7.23 15.34 -4.43
N SER A 13 -8.37 14.86 -3.92
CA SER A 13 -8.37 13.78 -2.95
C SER A 13 -7.70 12.60 -3.65
N GLN A 14 -6.41 12.43 -3.36
CA GLN A 14 -5.75 11.15 -3.44
C GLN A 14 -5.50 10.64 -4.87
N LEU A 15 -4.52 11.23 -5.56
CA LEU A 15 -3.58 10.38 -6.30
C LEU A 15 -2.78 9.56 -5.25
N ARG A 16 -3.48 8.67 -4.51
CA ARG A 16 -2.82 7.57 -3.80
C ARG A 16 -2.25 6.77 -4.95
N SER A 17 -0.94 6.87 -5.21
CA SER A 17 -0.29 5.99 -6.18
C SER A 17 -0.83 4.59 -5.92
N ASP A 18 -1.50 4.02 -6.93
CA ASP A 18 -2.11 2.70 -6.85
C ASP A 18 -0.97 1.81 -6.35
N ARG A 19 -1.04 1.37 -5.09
CA ARG A 19 0.09 0.63 -4.48
C ARG A 19 0.30 -0.70 -5.19
N PHE A 20 -0.57 -1.04 -6.14
CA PHE A 20 -0.48 -2.20 -6.98
C PHE A 20 0.32 -1.89 -8.24
N PHE A 21 1.23 -2.79 -8.57
CA PHE A 21 1.99 -2.71 -9.80
C PHE A 21 2.17 -4.11 -10.38
N GLN A 22 2.33 -4.17 -11.70
CA GLN A 22 2.55 -5.43 -12.39
C GLN A 22 4.04 -5.52 -12.76
N LEU A 23 4.66 -6.65 -12.42
CA LEU A 23 5.98 -7.03 -12.94
C LEU A 23 5.81 -8.30 -13.77
N HIS A 24 6.21 -8.22 -15.04
CA HIS A 24 5.91 -9.23 -16.06
C HIS A 24 4.42 -9.55 -16.15
N HIS A 25 4.01 -10.73 -15.68
CA HIS A 25 2.63 -11.20 -15.70
C HIS A 25 1.99 -11.25 -14.31
N PHE A 26 2.73 -10.87 -13.27
CA PHE A 26 2.28 -10.97 -11.89
C PHE A 26 2.03 -9.60 -11.28
N TRP A 27 1.01 -9.55 -10.44
CA TRP A 27 0.63 -8.39 -9.66
C TRP A 27 1.32 -8.41 -8.30
N PHE A 28 1.69 -7.23 -7.84
CA PHE A 28 2.30 -6.99 -6.54
C PHE A 28 1.63 -5.77 -5.92
N PHE A 29 1.74 -5.63 -4.60
CA PHE A 29 1.44 -4.37 -3.92
C PHE A 29 2.59 -3.91 -3.04
N ALA A 30 2.80 -2.60 -2.96
CA ALA A 30 3.77 -1.96 -2.09
C ALA A 30 3.19 -1.71 -0.69
N THR A 31 3.90 -2.15 0.35
CA THR A 31 3.63 -1.76 1.74
C THR A 31 4.21 -0.38 2.01
N ARG A 32 3.81 0.29 3.10
CA ARG A 32 4.37 1.62 3.44
C ARG A 32 5.81 1.50 3.94
N GLU A 33 6.18 0.30 4.39
CA GLU A 33 7.49 -0.11 4.88
C GLU A 33 8.48 -0.37 3.73
N GLY A 34 7.98 -0.39 2.48
CA GLY A 34 8.79 -0.48 1.27
C GLY A 34 8.84 -1.88 0.65
N ALA A 35 8.23 -2.90 1.27
CA ALA A 35 8.15 -4.23 0.67
C ALA A 35 7.20 -4.28 -0.52
N ALA A 36 7.57 -5.11 -1.49
CA ALA A 36 6.67 -5.57 -2.53
C ALA A 36 6.11 -6.94 -2.13
N VAL A 37 4.80 -7.03 -1.92
CA VAL A 37 4.11 -8.28 -1.60
C VAL A 37 3.48 -8.84 -2.86
N GLY A 38 3.74 -10.11 -3.13
CA GLY A 38 3.32 -10.87 -4.29
C GLY A 38 4.29 -12.03 -4.52
N PRO A 39 4.27 -12.70 -5.69
CA PRO A 39 3.43 -12.44 -6.86
C PRO A 39 1.96 -12.88 -6.70
N PHE A 40 1.05 -12.18 -7.39
CA PHE A 40 -0.36 -12.55 -7.53
C PHE A 40 -0.74 -12.70 -9.01
N ASP A 41 -1.65 -13.62 -9.34
CA ASP A 41 -2.05 -13.87 -10.74
C ASP A 41 -2.91 -12.75 -11.35
N SER A 42 -3.50 -11.89 -10.52
CA SER A 42 -4.43 -10.83 -10.94
C SER A 42 -4.49 -9.70 -9.95
N LYS A 43 -4.81 -8.49 -10.43
CA LYS A 43 -4.99 -7.29 -9.58
C LYS A 43 -5.98 -7.53 -8.45
N ASN A 44 -7.11 -8.17 -8.76
CA ASN A 44 -8.14 -8.50 -7.76
C ASN A 44 -7.64 -9.43 -6.63
N CYS A 45 -6.67 -10.33 -6.92
CA CYS A 45 -6.04 -11.14 -5.88
C CYS A 45 -5.15 -10.30 -4.98
N ALA A 46 -4.35 -9.39 -5.56
CA ALA A 46 -3.54 -8.44 -4.80
C ALA A 46 -4.42 -7.51 -3.94
N GLU A 47 -5.57 -7.06 -4.46
CA GLU A 47 -6.53 -6.22 -3.73
C GLU A 47 -7.22 -6.93 -2.57
N LYS A 48 -7.42 -8.25 -2.66
CA LYS A 48 -7.87 -9.06 -1.52
C LYS A 48 -6.75 -9.19 -0.50
N ALA A 49 -5.57 -9.60 -0.94
CA ALA A 49 -4.41 -9.81 -0.07
C ALA A 49 -3.99 -8.55 0.69
N VAL A 50 -4.15 -7.34 0.12
CA VAL A 50 -3.84 -6.10 0.86
C VAL A 50 -4.81 -5.86 2.02
N LYS A 51 -6.07 -6.33 1.93
CA LYS A 51 -7.05 -6.20 3.03
C LYS A 51 -6.65 -7.11 4.17
N ASP A 52 -6.35 -8.37 3.86
CA ASP A 52 -5.80 -9.33 4.83
C ASP A 52 -4.51 -8.80 5.46
N TYR A 53 -3.61 -8.19 4.66
CA TYR A 53 -2.39 -7.57 5.17
C TYR A 53 -2.67 -6.42 6.14
N ILE A 54 -3.61 -5.53 5.84
CA ILE A 54 -3.98 -4.43 6.73
C ILE A 54 -4.54 -4.97 8.05
N GLU A 55 -5.47 -5.93 7.99
CA GLU A 55 -6.05 -6.53 9.19
C GLU A 55 -5.00 -7.25 10.05
N PHE A 56 -4.03 -7.90 9.40
CA PHE A 56 -2.88 -8.47 10.07
C PHE A 56 -2.02 -7.37 10.69
N ALA A 57 -1.66 -6.33 9.94
CA ALA A 57 -0.78 -5.26 10.39
C ALA A 57 -1.35 -4.45 11.56
N GLU A 58 -2.68 -4.31 11.65
CA GLU A 58 -3.34 -3.68 12.80
C GLU A 58 -3.27 -4.51 14.08
N LYS A 59 -3.10 -5.84 13.97
CA LYS A 59 -3.08 -6.78 15.11
C LYS A 59 -1.68 -7.32 15.40
N ALA A 60 -0.78 -7.21 14.44
CA ALA A 60 0.55 -7.77 14.49
C ALA A 60 1.45 -6.98 15.44
N ASP A 61 2.31 -7.70 16.16
CA ASP A 61 3.38 -7.10 16.93
C ASP A 61 4.39 -6.43 15.97
N PRO A 62 5.03 -5.30 16.35
CA PRO A 62 6.04 -4.64 15.52
C PRO A 62 7.14 -5.58 15.00
N GLN A 63 7.52 -6.63 15.74
CA GLN A 63 8.47 -7.63 15.27
C GLN A 63 7.97 -8.43 14.06
N ALA A 64 6.66 -8.68 13.98
CA ALA A 64 6.08 -9.39 12.84
C ALA A 64 6.00 -8.50 11.59
N LEU A 65 5.92 -7.18 11.76
CA LEU A 65 5.98 -6.20 10.66
C LEU A 65 7.40 -6.03 10.09
N GLU A 66 8.45 -6.33 10.85
CA GLU A 66 9.84 -6.27 10.37
C GLU A 66 10.10 -7.21 9.18
N PHE A 67 9.35 -8.31 9.07
CA PHE A 67 9.41 -9.22 7.92
C PHE A 67 8.99 -8.55 6.60
N PHE A 68 8.20 -7.49 6.66
CA PHE A 68 7.71 -6.72 5.52
C PHE A 68 8.50 -5.42 5.29
N THR A 69 9.64 -5.26 5.96
CA THR A 69 10.52 -4.10 5.79
C THR A 69 11.78 -4.52 5.05
N PRO A 70 11.90 -4.27 3.73
CA PRO A 70 13.10 -4.65 3.00
C PRO A 70 14.29 -3.83 3.51
N GLY A 71 15.33 -4.52 3.95
CA GLY A 71 16.54 -3.88 4.50
C GLY A 71 16.69 -3.99 6.02
N THR A 72 15.76 -4.63 6.74
CA THR A 72 16.06 -5.21 8.05
C THR A 72 17.04 -6.35 7.82
N ARG A 73 18.33 -6.00 7.88
CA ARG A 73 19.42 -6.96 7.96
C ARG A 73 19.04 -7.93 9.08
N TYR A 74 18.93 -9.21 8.78
CA TYR A 74 19.03 -10.24 9.81
C TYR A 74 20.30 -9.93 10.60
N ALA A 75 20.14 -9.33 11.77
CA ALA A 75 21.18 -9.25 12.77
C ALA A 75 21.23 -10.64 13.41
N GLY A 76 22.24 -11.41 13.00
CA GLY A 76 22.58 -12.73 13.51
C GLY A 76 23.90 -13.15 12.93
#